data_AF-A0A2G5BEG5-F1
#
_entry.id   AF-A0A2G5BEG5-F1
#
_cell.length_a   1.000
_cell.length_b   1.000
_cell.length_c   1.000
_cell.angle_alpha   90.00
_cell.angle_beta   90.00
_cell.angle_gamma   90.00
#
_symmetry.space_group_name_H-M   'P 1'
#
loop_
_entity.id
_entity.type
_entity.pdbx_description
1 polymer ?
#
loop_
_entity_poly.entity_id
_entity_poly.type
_entity_poly.pdbx_seq_one_letter_code
_entity_poly.pdbx_strand_id
1 'polypeptide(L)'
;MTELMESIGKECTPLKHEFDACFTRWYSERFLHGDKTNDCEKIFKAYQACLKNVLREKGLTKMISDARPSIGSVFTDNNENIDDK
;
A
#
# COMPACT_ATOMS: atom_id res chain seq x y z
N MET A 1 -1.94 6.50 -24.18
CA MET A 1 -0.76 6.57 -23.30
C MET A 1 -1.21 7.05 -21.94
N THR A 2 -1.51 6.10 -21.06
CA THR A 2 -1.50 6.31 -19.62
C THR A 2 -0.79 5.07 -19.11
N GLU A 3 0.48 5.20 -18.75
CA GLU A 3 1.22 4.09 -18.16
C GLU A 3 0.65 3.87 -16.76
N LEU A 4 -0.14 2.81 -16.60
CA LEU A 4 -0.54 2.33 -15.30
C LEU A 4 0.71 1.80 -14.60
N MET A 5 1.08 2.41 -13.46
CA MET A 5 2.22 1.94 -12.70
C MET A 5 1.94 0.55 -12.17
N GLU A 6 2.79 -0.39 -12.53
CA GLU A 6 2.75 -1.75 -12.01
C GLU A 6 3.14 -1.78 -10.52
N SER A 7 2.62 -2.77 -9.80
CA SER A 7 3.05 -3.00 -8.43
C SER A 7 4.39 -3.76 -8.40
N ILE A 8 5.08 -3.72 -7.26
CA ILE A 8 6.33 -4.47 -7.03
C ILE A 8 6.12 -6.00 -7.13
N GLY A 9 4.90 -6.46 -6.86
CA GLY A 9 4.43 -7.82 -7.17
C GLY A 9 3.36 -7.76 -8.25
N LYS A 10 3.53 -8.53 -9.33
CA LYS A 10 2.60 -8.55 -10.47
C LYS A 10 1.19 -9.00 -10.07
N GLU A 11 1.10 -9.84 -9.05
CA GLU A 11 -0.14 -10.30 -8.42
C GLU A 11 -0.90 -9.18 -7.71
N CYS A 12 -0.21 -8.12 -7.26
CA CYS A 12 -0.82 -6.97 -6.61
C CYS A 12 -1.21 -5.86 -7.60
N THR A 13 -0.77 -5.94 -8.87
CA THR A 13 -1.07 -4.93 -9.90
C THR A 13 -2.57 -4.67 -10.07
N PRO A 14 -3.46 -5.68 -10.20
CA PRO A 14 -4.89 -5.42 -10.36
C PRO A 14 -5.49 -4.64 -9.18
N LEU A 15 -5.11 -5.01 -7.95
CA LEU A 15 -5.53 -4.33 -6.72
C LEU A 15 -4.96 -2.90 -6.64
N LYS A 16 -3.72 -2.70 -7.11
CA LYS A 16 -3.10 -1.37 -7.21
C LYS A 16 -3.91 -0.47 -8.14
N HIS A 17 -4.25 -0.96 -9.33
CA HIS A 17 -5.00 -0.16 -10.31
C HIS A 17 -6.39 0.22 -9.79
N GLU A 18 -7.07 -0.71 -9.12
CA GLU A 18 -8.38 -0.45 -8.50
C GLU A 18 -8.26 0.60 -7.37
N PHE A 19 -7.25 0.47 -6.51
CA PHE A 19 -6.99 1.42 -5.45
C PHE A 19 -6.62 2.81 -6.00
N ASP A 20 -5.69 2.89 -6.95
CA ASP A 20 -5.22 4.15 -7.53
C ASP A 20 -6.38 4.87 -8.23
N ALA A 21 -7.22 4.15 -9.00
CA ALA A 21 -8.40 4.72 -9.64
C ALA A 21 -9.40 5.28 -8.62
N CYS A 22 -9.66 4.55 -7.53
CA CYS A 22 -10.52 5.03 -6.44
C CYS A 22 -9.91 6.27 -5.76
N PHE A 23 -8.62 6.20 -5.41
CA PHE A 23 -7.92 7.25 -4.69
C PHE A 23 -7.84 8.54 -5.52
N THR A 24 -7.50 8.47 -6.80
CA THR A 24 -7.44 9.66 -7.66
C THR A 24 -8.79 10.35 -7.75
N ARG A 25 -9.88 9.59 -7.94
CA ARG A 25 -11.22 10.14 -7.96
C ARG A 25 -11.59 10.79 -6.63
N TRP A 26 -11.42 10.04 -5.54
CA TRP A 26 -11.72 10.52 -4.19
C TRP A 26 -10.90 11.76 -3.84
N TYR A 27 -9.61 11.77 -4.16
CA TYR A 27 -8.72 12.88 -3.89
C TYR A 27 -9.19 14.16 -4.59
N SER A 28 -9.46 14.08 -5.90
CA SER A 28 -9.89 15.22 -6.70
C SER A 28 -11.30 15.70 -6.37
N GLU A 29 -12.27 14.80 -6.20
CA GLU A 29 -13.69 15.14 -6.06
C GLU A 29 -14.11 15.39 -4.60
N ARG A 30 -13.45 14.77 -3.62
CA ARG A 30 -13.89 14.77 -2.21
C ARG A 30 -12.88 15.46 -1.33
N PHE A 31 -11.65 14.94 -1.28
CA PHE A 31 -10.63 15.41 -0.34
C PHE A 31 -10.26 16.87 -0.55
N LEU A 32 -9.99 17.28 -1.80
CA LEU A 32 -9.68 18.68 -2.12
C LEU A 32 -10.83 19.65 -1.85
N HIS A 33 -12.07 19.14 -1.78
CA HIS A 33 -13.27 19.91 -1.44
C HIS A 33 -13.62 19.86 0.06
N GLY A 34 -12.76 19.24 0.89
CA GLY A 34 -12.91 19.18 2.34
C GLY A 34 -13.64 17.94 2.87
N ASP A 35 -14.11 17.04 2.01
CA ASP A 35 -14.71 15.77 2.40
C ASP A 35 -13.61 14.71 2.62
N LYS A 36 -13.47 14.26 3.87
CA LYS A 36 -12.41 13.33 4.32
C LYS A 36 -12.92 11.90 4.55
N THR A 37 -14.07 11.55 3.99
CA THR A 37 -14.60 10.17 4.02
C THR A 37 -13.60 9.17 3.45
N ASN A 38 -13.58 7.92 3.93
CA ASN A 38 -12.61 6.91 3.50
C ASN A 38 -13.24 5.90 2.52
N ASP A 39 -13.62 6.37 1.34
CA ASP A 39 -14.35 5.56 0.35
C ASP A 39 -13.53 4.37 -0.18
N CYS A 40 -12.20 4.51 -0.21
CA CYS A 40 -11.28 3.53 -0.77
C CYS A 40 -10.68 2.56 0.27
N GLU A 41 -11.10 2.62 1.55
CA GLU A 41 -10.46 1.88 2.64
C GLU A 41 -10.44 0.37 2.42
N LYS A 42 -11.54 -0.20 1.92
CA LYS A 42 -11.65 -1.65 1.68
C LYS A 42 -10.66 -2.13 0.62
N ILE A 43 -10.58 -1.40 -0.49
CA ILE A 43 -9.69 -1.69 -1.61
C ILE A 43 -8.22 -1.50 -1.16
N PHE A 44 -7.95 -0.43 -0.42
CA PHE A 44 -6.64 -0.17 0.15
C PHE A 44 -6.16 -1.31 1.05
N LYS A 45 -7.01 -1.81 1.96
CA LYS A 45 -6.65 -2.92 2.85
C LYS A 45 -6.31 -4.20 2.07
N ALA A 46 -7.06 -4.50 1.01
CA ALA A 46 -6.78 -5.65 0.16
C ALA A 46 -5.43 -5.50 -0.56
N TYR A 47 -5.18 -4.33 -1.17
CA TYR A 47 -3.90 -4.02 -1.81
C TYR A 47 -2.72 -4.05 -0.82
N GLN A 48 -2.88 -3.43 0.36
CA GLN A 48 -1.87 -3.37 1.40
C GLN A 48 -1.50 -4.77 1.92
N ALA A 49 -2.48 -5.67 2.07
CA ALA A 49 -2.24 -7.05 2.46
C ALA A 49 -1.39 -7.79 1.42
N CYS A 50 -1.71 -7.61 0.13
CA CYS A 50 -0.92 -8.17 -0.96
C CYS A 50 0.53 -7.66 -0.93
N LEU A 51 0.71 -6.33 -0.83
CA LEU A 51 2.05 -5.72 -0.76
C LEU A 51 2.89 -6.24 0.39
N LYS A 52 2.32 -6.39 1.59
CA LYS A 52 3.06 -6.89 2.76
C LYS A 52 3.68 -8.26 2.52
N ASN A 53 2.95 -9.16 1.84
CA ASN A 53 3.47 -10.48 1.50
C ASN A 53 4.65 -10.38 0.52
N VAL A 54 4.51 -9.59 -0.54
CA VAL A 54 5.57 -9.39 -1.55
C VAL A 54 6.83 -8.77 -0.95
N LEU A 55 6.66 -7.79 -0.05
CA LEU A 55 7.77 -7.12 0.61
C LEU A 55 8.55 -8.08 1.52
N ARG A 56 7.85 -9.01 2.18
CA ARG A 56 8.47 -10.06 3.00
C ARG A 56 9.25 -11.04 2.13
N GLU A 57 8.65 -11.53 1.04
CA GLU A 57 9.32 -12.45 0.10
C GLU A 57 10.57 -11.83 -0.54
N LYS A 58 10.56 -10.52 -0.77
CA LYS A 58 11.70 -9.77 -1.31
C LYS A 58 12.72 -9.34 -0.24
N GLY A 59 12.48 -9.62 1.04
CA GLY A 59 13.38 -9.24 2.13
C GLY A 59 13.48 -7.72 2.37
N LEU A 60 12.49 -6.94 1.92
CA LEU A 60 12.52 -5.47 2.00
C LEU A 60 11.91 -4.91 3.30
N THR A 61 11.21 -5.75 4.08
CA THR A 61 10.52 -5.34 5.31
C THR A 61 11.43 -4.61 6.30
N LYS A 62 12.65 -5.11 6.54
CA LYS A 62 13.61 -4.48 7.46
C LYS A 62 14.02 -3.08 7.00
N MET A 63 14.39 -2.93 5.72
CA MET A 63 14.79 -1.63 5.16
C MET A 63 13.66 -0.60 5.25
N ILE A 64 12.42 -1.03 4.98
CA ILE A 64 11.24 -0.16 5.06
C ILE A 64 10.96 0.23 6.52
N SER A 65 11.05 -0.73 7.45
CA SER A 65 10.87 -0.47 8.88
C SER A 65 11.93 0.49 9.43
N ASP A 66 13.18 0.39 8.97
CA ASP A 66 14.28 1.27 9.37
C ASP A 66 14.10 2.69 8.79
N ALA A 67 13.56 2.81 7.56
CA ALA A 67 13.43 4.10 6.87
C ALA A 67 12.18 4.91 7.26
N ARG A 68 11.02 4.27 7.46
CA ARG A 68 9.74 4.97 7.65
C ARG A 68 9.64 5.88 8.89
N PRO A 69 10.30 5.60 10.03
CA PRO A 69 10.28 6.51 11.18
C PRO A 69 10.79 7.91 10.84
N SER A 70 11.70 8.04 9.86
CA SER A 70 12.22 9.34 9.41
C SER A 70 11.14 10.27 8.84
N ILE A 71 10.03 9.71 8.35
CA ILE A 71 8.88 10.46 7.81
C ILE A 71 7.68 10.43 8.76
N GLY A 72 7.87 10.07 10.03
CA GLY A 72 6.80 10.02 11.03
C GLY A 72 5.76 8.92 10.77
N SER A 73 6.13 7.84 10.07
CA SER A 73 5.25 6.71 9.81
C SER A 73 5.87 5.40 10.30
N VAL A 74 5.04 4.42 10.65
CA VAL A 74 5.49 3.10 11.10
C VAL A 74 5.03 2.05 10.10
N PHE A 75 5.92 1.14 9.70
CA PHE A 75 5.54 -0.09 9.01
C PHE A 75 5.34 -1.19 10.05
N THR A 76 4.12 -1.69 10.19
CA THR A 76 3.85 -2.88 11.01
C THR A 76 3.60 -4.07 10.11
N ASP A 77 4.54 -5.01 10.09
CA ASP A 77 4.32 -6.34 9.51
C ASP A 77 3.70 -7.22 10.60
N ASN A 78 2.37 -7.35 10.61
CA ASN A 78 1.65 -8.10 11.65
C ASN A 78 1.66 -9.62 11.39
N ASN A 79 2.78 -10.16 10.95
CA ASN A 79 3.03 -11.60 10.88
C ASN A 79 4.50 -11.85 11.22
N GLU A 80 4.85 -11.71 12.50
CA GLU A 80 5.99 -12.44 13.07
C GLU A 80 5.67 -13.93 12.98
N ASN A 81 6.12 -14.56 11.89
CA ASN A 81 6.44 -15.97 11.89
C ASN A 81 7.88 -16.09 11.39
N ILE A 82 8.79 -16.32 12.36
CA ILE A 82 9.97 -17.21 12.30
C ILE A 82 10.91 -16.90 11.11
N ASP A 83 12.05 -16.24 11.30
CA ASP A 83 13.31 -16.92 11.64
C ASP A 83 14.29 -15.97 12.36
N ASP A 84 14.34 -16.05 13.68
CA ASP A 84 15.54 -15.72 14.46
C ASP A 84 15.92 -17.00 15.24
N LYS A 85 16.79 -17.82 14.65
CA LYS A 85 17.62 -18.79 15.37
C LYS A 85 19.03 -18.81 14.78
#